data_AF-A0A4Y8I833-F1
#
_entry.id   AF-A0A4Y8I833-F1
#
_cell.length_a   1.000
_cell.length_b   1.000
_cell.length_c   1.000
_cell.angle_alpha   90.00
_cell.angle_beta   90.00
_cell.angle_gamma   90.00
#
_symmetry.space_group_name_H-M   'P 1'
#
loop_
_entity.id
_entity.type
_entity.pdbx_description
1 polymer ?
#
loop_
_entity_poly.entity_id
_entity_poly.type
_entity_poly.pdbx_seq_one_letter_code
_entity_poly.pdbx_strand_id
1 'polypeptide(L)'
;MVQRKIRERANFSSRTRKHNFSFSGFVKCGRCGTAVVGEIHKGKYIYYHCSQSRGKCKEPYIREEAFAKILGKPLKKLVFDKEIIDWMIAALKESHKDEKRHHKEAVEGLRKQRDRILLRLEKMYEDKLDGVISKDFYLLKRAQYEEERDRIDYHLSQHSNANLNYLDTGVDLLELAKRAYSLYLQQDPAEQRKLLNLVYSNCIFKNGKIKVEYRKPFNILALTRKEIQQIKDTSKEKIPESPLMLLGRDLNPQPSG
;
A
#
# COMPACT_ATOMS: atom_id res chain seq x y z
N MET A 1 29.11 -15.25 -6.34
CA MET A 1 29.18 -15.66 -4.92
C MET A 1 28.08 -15.07 -4.00
N VAL A 2 26.93 -14.62 -4.52
CA VAL A 2 25.83 -14.02 -3.71
C VAL A 2 24.58 -14.92 -3.66
N GLN A 3 24.47 -15.91 -4.55
CA GLN A 3 23.31 -16.82 -4.59
C GLN A 3 23.35 -17.97 -3.56
N ARG A 4 24.48 -18.15 -2.84
CA ARG A 4 24.66 -19.24 -1.86
C ARG A 4 24.04 -18.93 -0.48
N LYS A 5 24.00 -17.65 -0.08
CA LYS A 5 23.51 -17.23 1.25
C LYS A 5 21.98 -17.15 1.38
N ILE A 6 21.23 -17.23 0.28
CA ILE A 6 19.75 -17.21 0.32
C ILE A 6 19.19 -18.63 0.54
N ARG A 7 19.88 -19.67 0.07
CA ARG A 7 19.42 -21.07 0.19
C ARG A 7 19.67 -21.68 1.59
N GLU A 8 20.64 -21.17 2.35
CA GLU A 8 20.93 -21.68 3.70
C GLU A 8 19.91 -21.25 4.78
N ARG A 9 19.10 -20.20 4.53
CA ARG A 9 18.02 -19.81 5.46
C ARG A 9 16.71 -20.61 5.27
N ALA A 10 16.61 -21.41 4.20
CA ALA A 10 15.42 -22.20 3.88
C ALA A 10 15.36 -23.55 4.63
N ASN A 11 16.43 -23.95 5.33
CA ASN A 11 16.55 -25.27 5.98
C ASN A 11 16.38 -25.27 7.50
N PHE A 12 15.77 -24.23 8.09
CA PHE A 12 15.19 -24.41 9.42
C PHE A 12 13.87 -25.18 9.27
N SER A 13 13.99 -26.51 9.36
CA SER A 13 12.96 -27.49 9.67
C SER A 13 11.65 -26.81 10.11
N SER A 14 10.70 -26.72 9.18
CA SER A 14 9.32 -26.46 9.56
C SER A 14 8.83 -27.69 10.32
N ARG A 15 9.04 -27.72 11.64
CA ARG A 15 8.20 -28.52 12.53
C ARG A 15 6.77 -28.16 12.13
N THR A 16 6.10 -29.08 11.47
CA THR A 16 4.68 -28.97 11.11
C THR A 16 3.94 -28.74 12.42
N ARG A 17 3.69 -27.47 12.76
CA ARG A 17 3.00 -27.14 13.99
C ARG A 17 1.60 -27.67 13.81
N LYS A 18 1.23 -28.64 14.64
CA LYS A 18 -0.08 -29.32 14.66
C LYS A 18 -1.25 -28.31 14.69
N HIS A 19 -0.99 -27.09 15.14
CA HIS A 19 -1.92 -25.96 15.12
C HIS A 19 -1.24 -24.74 14.48
N ASN A 20 -1.83 -24.26 13.37
CA ASN A 20 -1.42 -23.02 12.71
C ASN A 20 -2.29 -21.87 13.23
N PHE A 21 -1.78 -21.12 14.21
CA PHE A 21 -2.49 -19.98 14.79
C PHE A 21 -2.20 -18.71 13.99
N SER A 22 -3.22 -18.13 13.34
CA SER A 22 -3.07 -17.09 12.32
C SER A 22 -2.20 -15.90 12.74
N PHE A 23 -2.33 -15.39 13.96
CA PHE A 23 -1.57 -14.24 14.45
C PHE A 23 -0.25 -14.58 15.18
N SER A 24 0.15 -15.86 15.26
CA SER A 24 1.38 -16.25 15.97
C SER A 24 2.62 -15.65 15.32
N GLY A 25 3.50 -15.07 16.13
CA GLY A 25 4.75 -14.47 15.64
C GLY A 25 4.58 -13.13 14.92
N PHE A 26 3.35 -12.67 14.71
CA PHE A 26 3.09 -11.39 14.06
C PHE A 26 3.31 -10.19 15.00
N VAL A 27 2.93 -10.37 16.26
CA VAL A 27 2.90 -9.30 17.26
C VAL A 27 3.98 -9.54 18.29
N LYS A 28 4.69 -8.48 18.69
CA LYS A 28 5.64 -8.51 19.80
C LYS A 28 4.97 -8.03 21.07
N CYS A 29 5.28 -8.63 22.21
CA CYS A 29 4.85 -8.11 23.49
C CYS A 29 5.71 -6.91 23.88
N GLY A 30 5.08 -5.79 24.21
CA GLY A 30 5.76 -4.55 24.62
C GLY A 30 6.31 -4.54 26.05
N ARG A 31 6.20 -5.66 26.80
CA ARG A 31 6.88 -5.86 28.09
C ARG A 31 8.15 -6.68 27.93
N CYS A 32 8.02 -7.90 27.41
CA CYS A 32 9.08 -8.90 27.31
C CYS A 32 9.88 -8.78 25.99
N GLY A 33 9.34 -8.10 24.97
CA GLY A 33 9.90 -8.01 23.61
C GLY A 33 9.79 -9.30 22.78
N THR A 34 9.27 -10.38 23.36
CA THR A 34 9.12 -11.67 22.68
C THR A 34 7.85 -11.72 21.84
N ALA A 35 7.75 -12.73 20.97
CA ALA A 35 6.58 -12.93 20.13
C ALA A 35 5.35 -13.30 20.96
N VAL A 36 4.19 -12.85 20.51
CA VAL A 36 2.88 -13.34 20.93
C VAL A 36 2.58 -14.61 20.14
N VAL A 37 2.15 -15.65 20.84
CA VAL A 37 1.86 -16.98 20.27
C VAL A 37 0.46 -17.43 20.68
N GLY A 38 -0.15 -18.27 19.85
CA GLY A 38 -1.45 -18.86 20.09
C GLY A 38 -1.36 -20.20 20.84
N GLU A 39 -2.37 -20.49 21.65
CA GLU A 39 -2.55 -21.74 22.40
C GLU A 39 -4.05 -22.11 22.45
N ILE A 40 -4.36 -23.40 22.52
CA ILE A 40 -5.73 -23.91 22.64
C ILE A 40 -6.05 -24.19 24.10
N HIS A 41 -7.12 -23.57 24.61
CA HIS A 41 -7.70 -23.85 25.91
C HIS A 41 -9.00 -24.64 25.75
N LYS A 42 -9.23 -25.60 26.65
CA LYS A 42 -10.44 -26.44 26.70
C LYS A 42 -10.76 -27.12 25.35
N GLY A 43 -9.74 -27.49 24.58
CA GLY A 43 -9.86 -28.17 23.29
C GLY A 43 -10.48 -27.39 22.13
N LYS A 44 -10.99 -26.16 22.36
CA LYS A 44 -11.72 -25.39 21.32
C LYS A 44 -11.46 -23.89 21.28
N TYR A 45 -10.96 -23.28 22.36
CA TYR A 45 -10.81 -21.82 22.41
C TYR A 45 -9.36 -21.42 22.18
N ILE A 46 -9.13 -20.56 21.20
CA ILE A 46 -7.79 -20.04 20.90
C ILE A 46 -7.52 -18.78 21.74
N TYR A 47 -6.39 -18.77 22.44
CA TYR A 47 -5.89 -17.62 23.18
C TYR A 47 -4.50 -17.24 22.69
N TYR A 48 -4.19 -15.96 22.75
CA TYR A 48 -2.88 -15.40 22.45
C TYR A 48 -2.21 -14.87 23.72
N HIS A 49 -0.89 -15.11 23.86
CA HIS A 49 -0.10 -14.68 25.02
C HIS A 49 1.38 -14.41 24.65
N CYS A 50 2.13 -13.66 25.49
CA CYS A 50 3.60 -13.55 25.35
C CYS A 50 4.19 -14.97 25.44
N SER A 51 5.10 -15.33 24.54
CA SER A 51 5.77 -16.64 24.55
C SER A 51 6.58 -16.91 25.81
N GLN A 52 6.88 -15.87 26.60
CA GLN A 52 7.66 -15.94 27.84
C GLN A 52 9.07 -16.54 27.65
N SER A 53 9.60 -16.53 26.42
CA SER A 53 10.94 -17.07 26.11
C SER A 53 12.09 -16.28 26.75
N ARG A 54 11.80 -15.11 27.32
CA ARG A 54 12.74 -14.26 28.10
C ARG A 54 12.36 -14.16 29.58
N GLY A 55 11.59 -15.12 30.09
CA GLY A 55 11.12 -15.16 31.47
C GLY A 55 9.64 -14.81 31.64
N LYS A 56 9.17 -14.90 32.90
CA LYS A 56 7.75 -14.72 33.27
C LYS A 56 7.26 -13.34 32.83
N CYS A 57 6.22 -13.32 31.99
CA CYS A 57 5.57 -12.09 31.54
C CYS A 57 4.16 -12.01 32.12
N LYS A 58 3.81 -10.88 32.74
CA LYS A 58 2.50 -10.64 33.36
C LYS A 58 1.44 -10.10 32.38
N GLU A 59 1.68 -10.20 31.07
CA GLU A 59 0.66 -9.80 30.07
C GLU A 59 -0.44 -10.87 30.04
N PRO A 60 -1.72 -10.49 30.17
CA PRO A 60 -2.81 -11.46 30.23
C PRO A 60 -3.03 -12.17 28.90
N TYR A 61 -3.61 -13.36 28.98
CA TYR A 61 -4.09 -14.10 27.82
C TYR A 61 -5.29 -13.37 27.21
N ILE A 62 -5.37 -13.36 25.88
CA ILE A 62 -6.46 -12.74 25.16
C ILE A 62 -7.07 -13.71 24.15
N ARG A 63 -8.40 -13.81 24.14
CA ARG A 63 -9.13 -14.65 23.18
C ARG A 63 -8.89 -14.17 21.74
N GLU A 64 -8.86 -15.08 20.78
CA GLU A 64 -8.62 -14.76 19.36
C GLU A 64 -9.56 -13.67 18.83
N GLU A 65 -10.85 -13.71 19.15
CA GLU A 65 -11.81 -12.73 18.62
C GLU A 65 -11.55 -11.33 19.19
N ALA A 66 -11.16 -11.26 20.46
CA ALA A 66 -10.78 -10.00 21.10
C ALA A 66 -9.44 -9.48 20.55
N PHE A 67 -8.49 -10.38 20.30
CA PHE A 67 -7.19 -10.04 19.73
C PHE A 67 -7.31 -9.52 18.29
N ALA A 68 -8.07 -10.22 17.45
CA ALA A 68 -8.38 -9.81 16.08
C ALA A 68 -9.05 -8.43 16.04
N LYS A 69 -10.01 -8.16 16.94
CA LYS A 69 -10.63 -6.83 17.07
C LYS A 69 -9.61 -5.74 17.41
N ILE A 70 -8.68 -6.02 18.34
CA ILE A 70 -7.62 -5.06 18.70
C ILE A 70 -6.71 -4.79 17.50
N LEU A 71 -6.31 -5.81 16.75
CA LEU A 71 -5.44 -5.68 15.58
C LEU A 71 -6.08 -4.91 14.42
N GLY A 72 -7.41 -5.01 14.26
CA GLY A 72 -8.15 -4.27 13.25
C GLY A 72 -8.39 -2.79 13.59
N LYS A 73 -8.39 -2.41 14.87
CA LYS A 73 -8.69 -1.02 15.30
C LYS A 73 -7.82 0.04 14.62
N PRO A 74 -6.49 -0.11 14.50
CA PRO A 74 -5.66 0.89 13.82
C PRO A 74 -5.99 1.08 12.34
N LEU A 75 -6.52 0.07 11.64
CA LEU A 75 -6.93 0.22 10.23
C LEU A 75 -7.97 1.33 10.04
N LYS A 76 -8.80 1.61 11.05
CA LYS A 76 -9.74 2.75 11.03
C LYS A 76 -9.04 4.08 10.77
N LYS A 77 -7.77 4.23 11.19
CA LYS A 77 -6.99 5.46 10.97
C LYS A 77 -6.61 5.66 9.50
N LEU A 78 -6.70 4.62 8.66
CA LEU A 78 -6.46 4.71 7.23
C LEU A 78 -7.72 5.04 6.43
N VAL A 79 -8.91 4.87 7.03
CA VAL A 79 -10.19 5.07 6.34
C VAL A 79 -10.58 6.54 6.36
N PHE A 80 -10.38 7.27 5.26
CA PHE A 80 -10.92 8.62 5.12
C PHE A 80 -12.39 8.58 4.70
N ASP A 81 -13.08 9.70 4.86
CA ASP A 81 -14.44 9.86 4.37
C ASP A 81 -14.49 9.60 2.86
N LYS A 82 -15.56 8.95 2.40
CA LYS A 82 -15.72 8.52 1.01
C LYS A 82 -15.45 9.68 0.04
N GLU A 83 -15.99 10.85 0.34
CA GLU A 83 -15.84 12.08 -0.45
C GLU A 83 -14.38 12.51 -0.58
N ILE A 84 -13.61 12.42 0.51
CA ILE A 84 -12.19 12.80 0.53
C ILE A 84 -11.37 11.81 -0.32
N ILE A 85 -11.62 10.50 -0.18
CA ILE A 85 -10.92 9.49 -1.01
C ILE A 85 -11.28 9.67 -2.48
N ASP A 86 -12.56 9.82 -2.80
CA ASP A 86 -13.02 9.94 -4.18
C ASP A 86 -12.44 11.23 -4.81
N TRP A 87 -12.36 12.32 -4.04
CA TRP A 87 -11.65 13.54 -4.46
C TRP A 87 -10.15 13.33 -4.64
N MET A 88 -9.45 12.64 -3.72
CA MET A 88 -8.02 12.34 -3.85
C MET A 88 -7.73 11.46 -5.08
N ILE A 89 -8.56 10.45 -5.33
CA ILE A 89 -8.44 9.59 -6.52
C ILE A 89 -8.67 10.42 -7.79
N ALA A 90 -9.69 11.28 -7.81
CA ALA A 90 -9.96 12.16 -8.94
C ALA A 90 -8.80 13.13 -9.20
N ALA A 91 -8.30 13.79 -8.16
CA ALA A 91 -7.16 14.71 -8.24
C ALA A 91 -5.89 14.00 -8.74
N LEU A 92 -5.59 12.80 -8.25
CA LEU A 92 -4.45 12.00 -8.69
C LEU A 92 -4.58 11.56 -10.16
N LYS A 93 -5.80 11.19 -10.58
CA LYS A 93 -6.06 10.83 -11.98
C LYS A 93 -5.91 12.03 -12.91
N GLU A 94 -6.40 13.20 -12.49
CA GLU A 94 -6.33 14.42 -13.30
C GLU A 94 -4.89 14.96 -13.42
N SER A 95 -4.15 15.01 -12.30
CA SER A 95 -2.78 15.54 -12.30
C SER A 95 -1.80 14.74 -13.18
N HIS A 96 -2.13 13.50 -13.50
CA HIS A 96 -1.30 12.62 -14.32
C HIS A 96 -1.94 12.20 -15.64
N LYS A 97 -3.07 12.79 -16.01
CA LYS A 97 -3.78 12.47 -17.26
C LYS A 97 -2.92 12.80 -18.48
N ASP A 98 -2.31 13.98 -18.47
CA ASP A 98 -1.43 14.43 -19.55
C ASP A 98 -0.13 13.62 -19.60
N GLU A 99 0.48 13.33 -18.44
CA GLU A 99 1.67 12.49 -18.35
C GLU A 99 1.41 11.07 -18.89
N LYS A 100 0.28 10.46 -18.51
CA LYS A 100 -0.12 9.13 -19.00
C LYS A 100 -0.37 9.15 -20.52
N ARG A 101 -0.96 10.23 -21.05
CA ARG A 101 -1.15 10.40 -22.50
C ARG A 101 0.19 10.52 -23.22
N HIS A 102 1.05 11.45 -22.81
CA HIS A 102 2.36 11.65 -23.42
C HIS A 102 3.25 10.41 -23.34
N HIS A 103 3.21 9.70 -22.22
CA HIS A 103 3.92 8.43 -22.07
C HIS A 103 3.42 7.37 -23.04
N LYS A 104 2.09 7.20 -23.17
CA LYS A 104 1.50 6.26 -24.14
C LYS A 104 1.87 6.62 -25.57
N GLU A 105 1.77 7.90 -25.94
CA GLU A 105 2.14 8.40 -27.28
C GLU A 105 3.62 8.12 -27.58
N ALA A 106 4.52 8.37 -26.62
CA ALA A 106 5.95 8.08 -26.77
C ALA A 106 6.23 6.58 -26.95
N VAL A 107 5.59 5.72 -26.13
CA VAL A 107 5.74 4.26 -26.24
C VAL A 107 5.17 3.74 -27.55
N GLU A 108 4.00 4.21 -27.98
CA GLU A 108 3.41 3.85 -29.27
C GLU A 108 4.27 4.32 -30.45
N GLY A 109 4.85 5.51 -30.36
CA GLY A 109 5.81 6.03 -31.34
C GLY A 109 7.02 5.12 -31.49
N LEU A 110 7.66 4.74 -30.38
CA LEU A 110 8.80 3.83 -30.35
C LEU A 110 8.43 2.44 -30.91
N ARG A 111 7.27 1.89 -30.54
CA ARG A 111 6.77 0.61 -31.10
C ARG A 111 6.61 0.69 -32.61
N LYS A 112 5.97 1.75 -33.12
CA LYS A 112 5.82 1.96 -34.58
C LYS A 112 7.17 2.06 -35.28
N GLN A 113 8.17 2.69 -34.68
CA GLN A 113 9.53 2.75 -35.24
C GLN A 113 10.18 1.37 -35.31
N ARG A 114 10.13 0.61 -34.21
CA ARG A 114 10.63 -0.77 -34.16
C ARG A 114 9.96 -1.65 -35.20
N ASP A 115 8.63 -1.59 -35.32
CA ASP A 115 7.88 -2.41 -36.27
C ASP A 115 8.24 -2.06 -37.73
N ARG A 116 8.55 -0.80 -38.04
CA ARG A 116 9.09 -0.39 -39.36
C ARG A 116 10.47 -0.99 -39.62
N ILE A 117 11.34 -1.06 -38.62
CA ILE A 117 12.67 -1.66 -38.75
C ILE A 117 12.55 -3.17 -38.99
N LEU A 118 11.68 -3.85 -38.25
CA LEU A 118 11.42 -5.28 -38.45
C LEU A 118 10.90 -5.58 -39.86
N LEU A 119 9.95 -4.78 -40.37
CA LEU A 119 9.45 -4.90 -41.74
C LEU A 119 10.55 -4.67 -42.78
N ARG A 120 11.46 -3.72 -42.54
CA ARG A 120 12.61 -3.47 -43.43
C ARG A 120 13.59 -4.63 -43.43
N LEU A 121 13.87 -5.22 -42.26
CA LEU A 121 14.72 -6.40 -42.13
C LEU A 121 14.14 -7.61 -42.87
N GLU A 122 12.82 -7.82 -42.76
CA GLU A 122 12.10 -8.89 -43.47
C GLU A 122 12.19 -8.71 -44.98
N LYS A 123 11.82 -7.53 -45.51
CA LYS A 123 11.94 -7.25 -46.96
C LYS A 123 13.36 -7.38 -47.48
N MET A 124 14.34 -6.88 -46.71
CA MET A 124 15.74 -6.97 -47.11
C MET A 124 16.25 -8.42 -47.14
N TYR A 125 15.64 -9.32 -46.36
CA TYR A 125 15.92 -10.75 -46.45
C TYR A 125 15.34 -11.36 -47.74
N GLU A 126 14.11 -11.01 -48.12
CA GLU A 126 13.50 -11.41 -49.39
C GLU A 126 14.34 -10.91 -50.59
N ASP A 127 14.66 -9.61 -50.63
CA ASP A 127 15.51 -9.01 -51.67
C ASP A 127 16.89 -9.69 -51.78
N LYS A 128 17.42 -10.20 -50.66
CA LYS A 128 18.69 -10.94 -50.63
C LYS A 128 18.54 -12.33 -51.24
N LEU A 129 17.43 -13.02 -51.01
CA LEU A 129 17.13 -14.33 -51.60
C LEU A 129 16.88 -14.22 -53.10
N ASP A 130 16.20 -13.16 -53.54
CA ASP A 130 15.94 -12.88 -54.96
C ASP A 130 17.16 -12.33 -55.71
N GLY A 131 18.28 -12.12 -55.01
CA GLY A 131 19.53 -11.66 -55.61
C GLY A 131 19.55 -10.17 -55.96
N VAL A 132 18.54 -9.40 -55.55
CA VAL A 132 18.43 -7.95 -55.77
C VAL A 132 19.57 -7.20 -55.07
N ILE A 133 20.03 -7.70 -53.91
CA ILE A 133 21.12 -7.09 -53.13
C ILE A 133 22.30 -8.03 -52.87
N SER A 134 23.50 -7.45 -52.81
CA SER A 134 24.74 -8.18 -52.53
C SER A 134 24.81 -8.66 -51.07
N LYS A 135 25.63 -9.67 -50.81
CA LYS A 135 25.82 -10.21 -49.45
C LYS A 135 26.40 -9.15 -48.51
N ASP A 136 27.40 -8.40 -48.97
CA ASP A 136 28.09 -7.40 -48.15
C ASP A 136 27.16 -6.23 -47.82
N PHE A 137 26.34 -5.81 -48.78
CA PHE A 137 25.33 -4.77 -48.54
C PHE A 137 24.28 -5.22 -47.52
N TYR A 138 23.79 -6.46 -47.64
CA TYR A 138 22.86 -7.06 -46.67
C TYR A 138 23.45 -7.09 -45.26
N LEU A 139 24.69 -7.58 -45.10
CA LEU A 139 25.34 -7.66 -43.79
C LEU A 139 25.53 -6.28 -43.15
N LEU A 140 25.96 -5.29 -43.92
CA LEU A 140 26.14 -3.92 -43.45
C LEU A 140 24.80 -3.32 -42.98
N LYS A 141 23.75 -3.40 -43.81
CA LYS A 141 22.45 -2.81 -43.50
C LYS A 141 21.74 -3.53 -42.35
N ARG A 142 21.88 -4.85 -42.28
CA ARG A 142 21.36 -5.66 -41.18
C ARG A 142 21.94 -5.22 -39.85
N ALA A 143 23.26 -5.06 -39.76
CA ALA A 143 23.91 -4.59 -38.55
C ALA A 143 23.40 -3.21 -38.10
N GLN A 144 23.22 -2.27 -39.04
CA GLN A 144 22.66 -0.94 -38.75
C GLN A 144 21.24 -1.00 -38.17
N TYR A 145 20.36 -1.81 -38.79
CA TYR A 145 18.98 -1.95 -38.33
C TYR A 145 18.86 -2.72 -37.03
N GLU A 146 19.69 -3.75 -36.80
CA GLU A 146 19.73 -4.45 -35.51
C GLU A 146 20.20 -3.52 -34.39
N GLU A 147 21.21 -2.67 -34.62
CA GLU A 147 21.64 -1.66 -33.65
C GLU A 147 20.53 -0.64 -33.34
N GLU A 148 19.83 -0.14 -34.36
CA GLU A 148 18.72 0.80 -34.19
C GLU A 148 17.55 0.16 -33.42
N ARG A 149 17.21 -1.10 -33.72
CA ARG A 149 16.21 -1.87 -32.99
C ARG A 149 16.61 -2.02 -31.52
N ASP A 150 17.84 -2.42 -31.24
CA ASP A 150 18.31 -2.64 -29.87
C ASP A 150 18.29 -1.34 -29.04
N ARG A 151 18.60 -0.19 -29.66
CA ARG A 151 18.42 1.13 -29.02
C ARG A 151 16.96 1.40 -28.68
N ILE A 152 16.03 1.16 -29.62
CA ILE A 152 14.60 1.38 -29.39
C ILE A 152 14.07 0.44 -28.30
N ASP A 153 14.46 -0.84 -28.31
CA ASP A 153 14.07 -1.82 -27.29
C ASP A 153 14.61 -1.43 -25.91
N TYR A 154 15.82 -0.89 -25.83
CA TYR A 154 16.34 -0.30 -24.60
C TYR A 154 15.46 0.86 -24.10
N HIS A 155 15.10 1.82 -24.96
CA HIS A 155 14.22 2.93 -24.59
C HIS A 155 12.82 2.44 -24.14
N LEU A 156 12.24 1.47 -24.85
CA LEU A 156 10.98 0.83 -24.45
C LEU A 156 11.07 0.18 -23.06
N SER A 157 12.20 -0.46 -22.75
CA SER A 157 12.42 -1.08 -21.42
C SER A 157 12.50 -0.05 -20.29
N GLN A 158 13.01 1.15 -20.55
CA GLN A 158 13.05 2.24 -19.57
C GLN A 158 11.64 2.77 -19.27
N HIS A 159 10.81 2.93 -20.31
CA HIS A 159 9.44 3.40 -20.15
C HIS A 159 8.54 2.39 -19.41
N SER A 160 8.77 1.08 -19.57
CA SER A 160 7.97 0.04 -18.91
C SER A 160 8.11 -0.01 -17.39
N ASN A 161 9.19 0.50 -16.82
CA ASN A 161 9.53 0.27 -15.40
C ASN A 161 9.22 1.46 -14.47
N ALA A 162 9.17 2.70 -14.97
CA ALA A 162 9.26 3.88 -14.11
C ALA A 162 7.91 4.54 -13.74
N ASN A 163 6.99 4.78 -14.68
CA ASN A 163 5.89 5.74 -14.44
C ASN A 163 4.48 5.16 -14.33
N LEU A 164 4.14 4.10 -15.09
CA LEU A 164 2.75 3.60 -15.08
C LEU A 164 2.36 2.88 -13.79
N ASN A 165 3.31 2.16 -13.17
CA ASN A 165 3.02 1.38 -11.96
C ASN A 165 2.72 2.27 -10.76
N TYR A 166 3.31 3.47 -10.64
CA TYR A 166 3.16 4.30 -9.44
C TYR A 166 1.73 4.84 -9.26
N LEU A 167 1.07 5.24 -10.36
CA LEU A 167 -0.28 5.79 -10.33
C LEU A 167 -1.34 4.74 -10.09
N ASP A 168 -1.25 3.62 -10.81
CA ASP A 168 -2.19 2.52 -10.62
C ASP A 168 -2.00 1.94 -9.20
N THR A 169 -0.76 1.81 -8.72
CA THR A 169 -0.48 1.45 -7.31
C THR A 169 -1.04 2.49 -6.31
N GLY A 170 -0.98 3.79 -6.63
CA GLY A 170 -1.49 4.87 -5.78
C GLY A 170 -3.01 4.87 -5.68
N VAL A 171 -3.72 4.62 -6.80
CA VAL A 171 -5.18 4.47 -6.83
C VAL A 171 -5.59 3.20 -6.08
N ASP A 172 -4.97 2.06 -6.39
CA ASP A 172 -5.24 0.77 -5.73
C ASP A 172 -5.03 0.86 -4.21
N LEU A 173 -4.00 1.61 -3.79
CA LEU A 173 -3.76 1.89 -2.38
C LEU A 173 -4.90 2.67 -1.73
N LEU A 174 -5.36 3.75 -2.36
CA LEU A 174 -6.44 4.59 -1.82
C LEU A 174 -7.75 3.79 -1.76
N GLU A 175 -8.02 2.96 -2.76
CA GLU A 175 -9.16 2.04 -2.78
C GLU A 175 -9.07 0.98 -1.67
N LEU A 176 -7.89 0.41 -1.46
CA LEU A 176 -7.65 -0.52 -0.37
C LEU A 176 -7.84 0.18 0.98
N ALA A 177 -7.28 1.38 1.18
CA ALA A 177 -7.43 2.14 2.42
C ALA A 177 -8.90 2.45 2.73
N LYS A 178 -9.70 2.80 1.71
CA LYS A 178 -11.15 3.03 1.79
C LYS A 178 -11.90 1.84 2.37
N ARG A 179 -11.50 0.62 2.01
CA ARG A 179 -12.20 -0.63 2.36
C ARG A 179 -11.46 -1.50 3.37
N ALA A 180 -10.24 -1.14 3.79
CA ALA A 180 -9.37 -2.01 4.58
C ALA A 180 -10.02 -2.48 5.88
N TYR A 181 -10.68 -1.56 6.60
CA TYR A 181 -11.33 -1.92 7.86
C TYR A 181 -12.60 -2.78 7.65
N SER A 182 -13.43 -2.47 6.65
CA SER A 182 -14.64 -3.25 6.38
C SER A 182 -14.31 -4.64 5.85
N LEU A 183 -13.35 -4.73 4.92
CA LEU A 183 -12.83 -6.01 4.42
C LEU A 183 -12.29 -6.84 5.58
N TYR A 184 -11.44 -6.26 6.44
CA TYR A 184 -10.87 -6.96 7.59
C TYR A 184 -11.93 -7.64 8.48
N LEU A 185 -13.06 -6.97 8.74
CA LEU A 185 -14.11 -7.50 9.61
C LEU A 185 -14.86 -8.70 9.01
N GLN A 186 -14.86 -8.84 7.68
CA GLN A 186 -15.58 -9.90 6.97
C GLN A 186 -14.71 -11.15 6.72
N GLN A 187 -13.40 -11.05 6.98
CA GLN A 187 -12.44 -12.11 6.71
C GLN A 187 -12.20 -12.99 7.95
N ASP A 188 -11.83 -14.25 7.72
CA ASP A 188 -11.35 -15.15 8.76
C ASP A 188 -9.95 -14.74 9.27
N PRO A 189 -9.48 -15.25 10.42
CA PRO A 189 -8.20 -14.87 11.00
C PRO A 189 -6.98 -15.01 10.07
N ALA A 190 -6.97 -15.98 9.15
CA ALA A 190 -5.85 -16.17 8.22
C ALA A 190 -5.83 -15.08 7.15
N GLU A 191 -6.98 -14.73 6.57
CA GLU A 191 -7.09 -13.62 5.61
C GLU A 191 -6.88 -12.26 6.27
N GLN A 192 -7.40 -12.07 7.49
CA GLN A 192 -7.08 -10.93 8.35
C GLN A 192 -5.57 -10.77 8.51
N ARG A 193 -4.85 -11.85 8.80
CA ARG A 193 -3.39 -11.85 8.95
C ARG A 193 -2.68 -11.40 7.68
N LYS A 194 -3.14 -11.80 6.50
CA LYS A 194 -2.57 -11.37 5.21
C LYS A 194 -2.75 -9.87 4.98
N LEU A 195 -3.93 -9.33 5.22
CA LEU A 195 -4.19 -7.89 5.12
C LEU A 195 -3.29 -7.10 6.08
N LEU A 196 -3.17 -7.53 7.33
CA LEU A 196 -2.31 -6.85 8.31
C LEU A 196 -0.82 -6.93 7.93
N ASN A 197 -0.37 -7.98 7.26
CA ASN A 197 1.00 -8.09 6.73
C ASN A 197 1.29 -7.05 5.65
N LEU A 198 0.30 -6.76 4.81
CA LEU A 198 0.40 -5.76 3.75
C LEU A 198 0.49 -4.34 4.33
N VAL A 199 -0.26 -4.09 5.42
CA VAL A 199 -0.43 -2.73 5.97
C VAL A 199 0.58 -2.41 7.08
N TYR A 200 0.92 -3.37 7.94
CA TYR A 200 1.76 -3.15 9.11
C TYR A 200 3.20 -3.64 8.90
N SER A 201 4.16 -2.83 9.31
CA SER A 201 5.59 -3.20 9.36
C SER A 201 5.94 -3.83 10.70
N ASN A 202 5.40 -3.28 11.80
CA ASN A 202 5.58 -3.77 13.15
C ASN A 202 4.29 -3.64 13.98
N CYS A 203 4.10 -4.57 14.91
CA CYS A 203 2.97 -4.60 15.84
C CYS A 203 3.46 -4.93 17.26
N ILE A 204 3.11 -4.08 18.22
CA ILE A 204 3.49 -4.22 19.63
C ILE A 204 2.23 -4.22 20.50
N PHE A 205 2.02 -5.29 21.26
CA PHE A 205 0.92 -5.44 22.20
C PHE A 205 1.37 -5.23 23.64
N LYS A 206 0.72 -4.32 24.37
CA LYS A 206 1.02 -4.02 25.77
C LYS A 206 -0.23 -3.52 26.47
N ASN A 207 -0.54 -4.08 27.64
CA ASN A 207 -1.65 -3.69 28.51
C ASN A 207 -3.01 -3.65 27.76
N GLY A 208 -3.30 -4.67 26.96
CA GLY A 208 -4.55 -4.71 26.18
C GLY A 208 -4.64 -3.69 25.03
N LYS A 209 -3.57 -2.97 24.72
CA LYS A 209 -3.50 -1.99 23.62
C LYS A 209 -2.46 -2.44 22.58
N ILE A 210 -2.71 -2.09 21.33
CA ILE A 210 -1.78 -2.31 20.22
C ILE A 210 -1.19 -0.99 19.75
N LYS A 211 0.13 -0.95 19.58
CA LYS A 211 0.85 0.07 18.83
C LYS A 211 1.30 -0.55 17.52
N VAL A 212 1.00 0.12 16.41
CA VAL A 212 1.37 -0.34 15.07
C VAL A 212 2.23 0.69 14.37
N GLU A 213 3.14 0.19 13.55
CA GLU A 213 3.86 0.97 12.54
C GLU A 213 3.36 0.53 11.18
N TYR A 214 3.06 1.51 10.33
CA TYR A 214 2.53 1.26 8.99
C TYR A 214 3.67 1.11 7.99
N ARG A 215 3.50 0.21 7.01
CA ARG A 215 4.37 0.15 5.84
C ARG A 215 4.17 1.38 4.97
N LYS A 216 5.17 1.71 4.16
CA LYS A 216 4.97 2.63 3.04
C LYS A 216 4.07 1.96 2.00
N PRO A 217 3.13 2.70 1.38
CA PRO A 217 2.81 4.12 1.59
C PRO A 217 1.72 4.40 2.65
N PHE A 218 1.14 3.39 3.32
CA PHE A 218 0.09 3.56 4.35
C PHE A 218 0.46 4.49 5.51
N ASN A 219 1.76 4.62 5.82
CA ASN A 219 2.25 5.57 6.81
C ASN A 219 1.92 7.03 6.44
N ILE A 220 1.96 7.39 5.16
CA ILE A 220 1.67 8.75 4.67
C ILE A 220 0.19 9.05 4.97
N LEU A 221 -0.71 8.15 4.58
CA LEU A 221 -2.14 8.25 4.87
C LEU A 221 -2.41 8.41 6.38
N ALA A 222 -1.75 7.61 7.22
CA ALA A 222 -1.90 7.72 8.66
C ALA A 222 -1.39 9.05 9.25
N LEU A 223 -0.40 9.70 8.62
CA LEU A 223 0.11 11.02 9.00
C LEU A 223 -0.84 12.13 8.54
N THR A 224 -1.25 12.12 7.28
CA THR A 224 -2.18 13.10 6.69
C THR A 224 -3.47 13.19 7.50
N ARG A 225 -4.01 12.06 7.98
CA ARG A 225 -5.19 12.09 8.85
C ARG A 225 -4.94 12.79 10.18
N LYS A 226 -3.78 12.60 10.79
CA LYS A 226 -3.45 13.27 12.07
C LYS A 226 -3.40 14.77 11.87
N GLU A 227 -2.80 15.23 10.78
CA GLU A 227 -2.73 16.65 10.42
C GLU A 227 -4.13 17.23 10.17
N ILE A 228 -4.96 16.55 9.37
CA ILE A 228 -6.37 16.97 9.14
C ILE A 228 -7.13 17.05 10.47
N GLN A 229 -6.94 16.09 11.38
CA GLN A 229 -7.60 16.11 12.68
C GLN A 229 -7.13 17.29 13.52
N GLN A 230 -5.83 17.56 13.58
CA GLN A 230 -5.27 18.72 14.29
C GLN A 230 -5.84 20.03 13.75
N ILE A 231 -5.92 20.19 12.42
CA ILE A 231 -6.51 21.38 11.79
C ILE A 231 -8.00 21.54 12.17
N LYS A 232 -8.77 20.43 12.17
CA LYS A 232 -10.19 20.43 12.58
C LYS A 232 -10.37 20.77 14.06
N ASP A 233 -9.44 20.35 14.91
CA ASP A 233 -9.51 20.61 16.35
C ASP A 233 -9.15 22.08 16.65
N THR A 234 -8.13 22.65 16.00
CA THR A 234 -7.75 24.07 16.13
C THR A 234 -8.77 25.03 15.52
N SER A 235 -9.50 24.63 14.48
CA SER A 235 -10.55 25.47 13.86
C SER A 235 -11.86 25.49 14.67
N LYS A 236 -12.14 24.49 15.51
CA LYS A 236 -13.27 24.47 16.43
C LYS A 236 -13.09 25.37 17.66
N GLU A 237 -11.85 25.65 18.06
CA GLU A 237 -11.54 26.57 19.17
C GLU A 237 -11.70 28.06 18.81
N LYS A 238 -11.98 28.40 17.54
CA LYS A 238 -12.15 29.79 17.06
C LYS A 238 -13.61 30.26 16.92
N ILE A 239 -14.54 29.72 17.70
CA ILE A 239 -15.87 30.34 17.86
C ILE A 239 -15.97 30.90 19.29
N PRO A 240 -15.60 32.17 19.54
CA PRO A 240 -16.07 32.83 20.74
C PRO A 240 -17.59 33.02 20.59
N GLU A 241 -18.36 32.60 21.60
CA GLU A 241 -19.78 32.96 21.71
C GLU A 241 -19.90 34.48 21.54
N SER A 242 -20.63 34.91 20.50
CA SER A 242 -20.86 36.33 20.23
C SER A 242 -21.61 36.95 21.42
N PRO A 243 -21.10 38.02 22.06
CA PRO A 243 -21.74 38.67 23.22
C PRO A 243 -23.03 39.46 22.92
N LEU A 244 -23.73 39.21 21.83
CA LEU A 244 -24.87 40.03 21.36
C LEU A 244 -26.27 39.47 21.71
N MET A 245 -26.40 38.62 22.74
CA MET A 245 -27.69 38.20 23.29
C MET A 245 -27.84 38.54 24.79
N LEU A 246 -27.51 39.77 25.21
CA LEU A 246 -27.78 40.24 26.57
C LEU A 246 -28.24 41.72 26.69
N LEU A 247 -28.78 42.32 25.62
CA LEU A 247 -29.46 43.61 25.70
C LEU A 247 -30.79 43.54 24.94
N GLY A 248 -31.80 42.99 25.61
CA GLY A 248 -33.14 42.82 25.06
C GLY A 248 -34.20 42.60 26.14
N ARG A 249 -33.99 43.15 27.34
CA ARG A 249 -35.02 43.35 28.38
C ARG A 249 -34.60 44.56 29.19
N ASP A 250 -35.41 45.62 29.08
CA ASP A 250 -35.63 46.74 30.01
C ASP A 250 -36.24 47.88 29.17
N LEU A 251 -37.56 47.84 28.96
CA LEU A 251 -38.57 48.54 29.75
C LEU A 251 -38.76 50.01 29.34
N ASN A 252 -39.73 50.20 28.44
CA ASN A 252 -40.84 51.15 28.49
C ASN A 252 -40.59 52.56 29.07
N PRO A 253 -40.72 53.65 28.29
CA PRO A 253 -40.80 55.00 28.83
C PRO A 253 -42.19 55.26 29.43
N GLN A 254 -42.26 55.71 30.69
CA GLN A 254 -43.47 56.31 31.23
C GLN A 254 -43.58 57.77 30.78
N PRO A 255 -44.76 58.23 30.32
CA PRO A 255 -45.02 59.65 30.14
C PRO A 255 -45.32 60.30 31.49
N SER A 256 -44.70 61.45 31.73
CA SER A 256 -45.06 62.35 32.82
C SER A 256 -46.41 63.01 32.55
N GLY A 257 -47.37 62.83 33.47
CA GLY A 257 -48.68 63.46 33.47
C GLY A 257 -49.67 62.73 34.37
#